data_AF-A0A4Q3F600-F1
#
_entry.id   AF-A0A4Q3F600-F1
#
_cell.length_a   1.000
_cell.length_b   1.000
_cell.length_c   1.000
_cell.angle_alpha   90.00
_cell.angle_beta   90.00
_cell.angle_gamma   90.00
#
_symmetry.space_group_name_H-M   'P 1'
#
loop_
_entity.id
_entity.type
_entity.pdbx_description
1 polymer ?
#
loop_
_entity_poly.entity_id
_entity_poly.type
_entity_poly.pdbx_seq_one_letter_code
_entity_poly.pdbx_strand_id
1 'polypeptide(L)' 'MAESNKTSIAPSLLPKGWRTTIAQEFNISEATVYAYAAGLRKNEVVFQRLLALAEEKRISDLHIDKRLTALYK' A
#
# COMPACT_ATOMS: atom_id res chain seq x y z
N MET A 1 -6.98 -16.24 24.20
CA MET A 1 -6.45 -14.86 24.09
C MET A 1 -6.37 -14.53 22.61
N ALA A 2 -7.01 -13.46 22.17
CA ALA A 2 -7.32 -13.21 20.75
C ALA A 2 -6.06 -13.19 19.87
N GLU A 3 -5.97 -14.15 18.95
CA GLU A 3 -5.09 -14.09 17.77
C GLU A 3 -5.45 -12.83 17.00
N SER A 4 -4.70 -11.78 17.27
CA SER A 4 -4.82 -10.50 16.59
C SER A 4 -4.41 -10.74 15.15
N ASN A 5 -5.41 -11.00 14.31
CA ASN A 5 -5.33 -11.10 12.87
C ASN A 5 -4.91 -9.72 12.33
N LYS A 6 -3.65 -9.35 12.57
CA LYS A 6 -3.05 -8.10 12.13
C LYS A 6 -2.82 -8.22 10.63
N THR A 7 -3.90 -8.09 9.86
CA THR A 7 -3.94 -7.74 8.42
C THR A 7 -2.67 -6.97 8.06
N SER A 8 -1.77 -7.66 7.39
CA SER A 8 -0.50 -7.12 6.93
C SER A 8 -0.68 -6.80 5.46
N ILE A 9 -0.10 -5.71 4.98
CA ILE A 9 -0.16 -5.35 3.57
C ILE A 9 1.08 -5.95 2.90
N ALA A 10 0.86 -6.87 1.97
CA ALA A 10 1.95 -7.47 1.22
C ALA A 10 2.68 -6.38 0.41
N PRO A 11 4.02 -6.28 0.48
CA PRO A 11 4.78 -5.25 -0.25
C PRO A 11 4.58 -5.27 -1.77
N SER A 12 4.18 -6.42 -2.34
CA SER A 12 3.86 -6.58 -3.75
C SER A 12 2.65 -5.76 -4.20
N LEU A 13 1.70 -5.54 -3.30
CA LEU A 13 0.49 -4.77 -3.56
C LEU A 13 0.75 -3.26 -3.55
N LEU A 14 1.86 -2.82 -2.97
CA LEU A 14 2.21 -1.41 -2.86
C LEU A 14 3.04 -0.93 -4.07
N PRO A 15 2.90 0.34 -4.47
CA PRO A 15 3.65 0.93 -5.58
C PRO A 15 5.13 1.11 -5.23
N LYS A 16 6.03 1.13 -6.21
CA LYS A 16 7.45 1.41 -5.94
C LYS A 16 7.61 2.76 -5.23
N GLY A 17 8.45 2.82 -4.19
CA GLY A 17 8.67 4.05 -3.42
C GLY A 17 7.64 4.32 -2.31
N TRP A 18 6.64 3.45 -2.10
CA TRP A 18 5.58 3.63 -1.09
C TRP A 18 6.11 3.98 0.32
N ARG A 19 7.26 3.42 0.72
CA ARG A 19 7.86 3.68 2.03
C ARG A 19 8.25 5.14 2.17
N THR A 20 8.94 5.67 1.17
CA THR A 20 9.42 7.05 1.13
C THR A 20 8.25 8.02 1.02
N THR A 21 7.25 7.73 0.18
CA THR A 21 6.04 8.57 0.03
C THR A 21 5.32 8.73 1.37
N ILE A 22 5.02 7.62 2.06
CA ILE A 22 4.32 7.65 3.35
C ILE A 22 5.22 8.22 4.46
N ALA A 23 6.52 7.93 4.43
CA ALA A 23 7.49 8.52 5.35
C ALA A 23 7.48 10.05 5.28
N GLN A 24 7.47 10.61 4.06
CA GLN A 24 7.40 12.06 3.84
C GLN A 24 6.03 12.64 4.20
N GLU A 25 4.93 12.00 3.80
CA GLU A 25 3.56 12.47 4.06
C GLU A 25 3.24 12.56 5.56
N PHE A 26 3.70 11.60 6.34
CA PHE A 26 3.44 11.55 7.79
C PHE A 26 4.63 12.02 8.65
N ASN A 27 5.71 12.47 8.03
CA ASN A 27 6.97 12.87 8.69
C ASN A 27 7.49 11.80 9.68
N ILE A 28 7.53 10.55 9.23
CA ILE A 28 7.99 9.37 9.99
C ILE A 28 9.09 8.65 9.24
N SER A 29 9.84 7.77 9.92
CA SER A 29 10.90 6.99 9.26
C SER A 29 10.34 5.86 8.39
N GLU A 30 11.04 5.54 7.29
CA GLU A 30 10.68 4.41 6.42
C GLU A 30 10.61 3.07 7.16
N ALA A 31 11.43 2.88 8.18
CA ALA A 31 11.39 1.71 9.06
C ALA A 31 10.04 1.61 9.82
N THR A 32 9.52 2.75 10.28
CA THR A 32 8.21 2.83 10.94
C THR A 32 7.09 2.50 9.96
N VAL A 33 7.19 3.02 8.73
CA VAL A 33 6.24 2.75 7.64
C VAL A 33 6.21 1.25 7.30
N TYR A 34 7.38 0.62 7.23
CA TYR A 34 7.49 -0.82 7.01
C TYR A 34 6.88 -1.64 8.15
N ALA A 35 7.12 -1.24 9.40
CA ALA A 35 6.50 -1.88 10.57
C ALA A 35 4.96 -1.79 10.52
N TYR A 36 4.41 -0.65 10.09
CA TYR A 36 2.96 -0.49 9.93
C TYR A 36 2.38 -1.39 8.85
N ALA A 37 3.06 -1.52 7.70
CA ALA A 37 2.67 -2.48 6.68
C ALA A 37 2.74 -3.94 7.19
N ALA A 38 3.72 -4.26 8.04
CA ALA A 38 3.89 -5.57 8.68
C ALA A 38 2.91 -5.86 9.83
N GLY A 39 1.98 -4.94 10.13
CA GLY A 39 0.94 -5.15 11.15
C GLY A 39 1.26 -4.57 12.53
N LEU A 40 2.39 -3.89 12.72
CA LEU A 40 2.71 -3.11 13.94
C LEU A 40 1.95 -1.77 13.98
N ARG A 41 0.64 -1.81 13.70
CA ARG A 41 -0.24 -0.64 13.59
C ARG A 41 -0.37 0.10 14.93
N LYS A 42 0.47 1.10 15.16
CA LYS A 42 0.28 2.08 16.23
C LYS A 42 -0.55 3.29 15.78
N ASN A 43 -0.66 3.49 14.47
CA ASN A 43 -1.43 4.57 13.85
C ASN A 43 -2.25 4.02 12.67
N GLU A 44 -3.57 3.99 12.83
CA GLU A 44 -4.50 3.49 11.82
C GLU A 44 -4.56 4.37 10.56
N VAL A 45 -4.31 5.68 10.69
CA VAL A 45 -4.36 6.61 9.55
C VAL A 45 -3.28 6.26 8.52
N VAL A 46 -2.07 5.96 8.99
CA VAL A 46 -0.96 5.56 8.11
C VAL A 46 -1.28 4.23 7.42
N PHE A 47 -1.91 3.30 8.14
CA PHE A 47 -2.30 2.01 7.58
C PHE A 47 -3.41 2.14 6.51
N GLN A 48 -4.41 3.00 6.75
CA GLN A 48 -5.45 3.31 5.75
C GLN A 48 -4.84 3.95 4.50
N ARG A 49 -3.83 4.82 4.65
CA ARG A 49 -3.13 5.41 3.50
C ARG A 49 -2.33 4.37 2.71
N LEU A 50 -1.69 3.42 3.39
CA LEU A 50 -1.04 2.28 2.74
C LEU A 50 -2.03 1.40 1.97
N LEU A 51 -3.23 1.17 2.52
CA LEU A 51 -4.30 0.47 1.80
C LEU A 51 -4.73 1.23 0.55
N ALA A 52 -4.96 2.55 0.66
CA ALA A 52 -5.32 3.39 -0.47
C ALA A 52 -4.26 3.33 -1.59
N LEU A 53 -2.96 3.41 -1.26
CA LEU A 53 -1.88 3.27 -2.23
C LEU A 53 -1.88 1.90 -2.94
N ALA A 54 -2.21 0.83 -2.21
CA ALA A 54 -2.31 -0.51 -2.78
C ALA A 54 -3.51 -0.62 -3.74
N GLU A 55 -4.63 0.01 -3.41
CA GLU A 55 -5.80 0.10 -4.30
C GLU A 55 -5.54 0.97 -5.53
N GLU A 56 -4.89 2.14 -5.38
CA GLU A 56 -4.51 3.01 -6.49
C GLU A 56 -3.64 2.27 -7.51
N LYS A 57 -2.63 1.53 -7.04
CA LYS A 57 -1.80 0.68 -7.92
C LYS A 57 -2.65 -0.34 -8.66
N ARG A 58 -3.58 -1.02 -7.97
CA ARG A 58 -4.45 -2.03 -8.57
C ARG A 58 -5.37 -1.44 -9.64
N ILE A 59 -5.88 -0.23 -9.44
CA ILE A 59 -6.72 0.48 -10.42
C ILE A 59 -5.89 0.92 -11.63
N SER A 60 -4.67 1.44 -11.41
CA SER A 60 -3.77 1.82 -12.51
C SER A 60 -3.36 0.62 -13.38
N ASP A 61 -3.00 -0.51 -12.76
CA ASP A 61 -2.64 -1.75 -13.48
C ASP A 61 -3.84 -2.25 -14.33
N LEU A 62 -5.04 -2.27 -13.75
CA LEU A 62 -6.27 -2.67 -14.45
C LEU A 62 -6.61 -1.75 -15.64
N HIS A 63 -6.31 -0.45 -15.53
CA HIS A 63 -6.54 0.51 -16.62
C HIS A 63 -5.55 0.35 -17.77
N ILE A 64 -4.29 -0.03 -17.49
CA ILE A 64 -3.29 -0.30 -18.51
C ILE A 64 -3.70 -1.54 -19.33
N ASP A 65 -4.14 -2.60 -18.66
CA ASP A 65 -4.57 -3.84 -19.32
C ASP A 65 -5.77 -3.61 -20.25
N LYS A 66 -6.76 -2.82 -19.81
CA LYS A 66 -7.92 -2.45 -20.65
C LYS A 66 -7.53 -1.60 -21.87
N ARG A 67 -6.58 -0.66 -21.73
CA ARG A 67 -6.13 0.15 -22.88
C ARG A 67 -5.34 -0.67 -23.90
N LEU A 68 -4.53 -1.62 -23.44
CA LEU A 68 -3.80 -2.53 -24.33
C LEU A 68 -4.76 -3.49 -25.07
N THR A 69 -5.78 -4.00 -24.39
CA THR A 69 -6.80 -4.86 -25.01
C THR A 69 -7.62 -4.11 -26.07
N ALA A 70 -7.86 -2.81 -25.89
CA ALA A 70 -8.63 -2.00 -26.84
C ALA A 70 -7.85 -1.59 -28.11
N LEU A 71 -6.51 -1.67 -28.10
CA LEU A 71 -5.65 -1.32 -29.26
C LEU A 71 -5.39 -2.50 -30.21
N TYR A 72 -5.83 -3.71 -29.85
CA TYR A 72 -5.66 -4.94 -30.65
C TYR A 72 -6.95 -5.39 -31.37
N LYS A 73 -7.91 -4.49 -31.60
CA LYS A 73 -9.16 -4.79 -32.29
C LYS A 73 -9.33 -4.01 -33.58
#